data_AF-A0AAV7X416-F1
#
_entry.id   AF-A0AAV7X416-F1
#
_cell.length_a   1.000
_cell.length_b   1.000
_cell.length_c   1.000
_cell.angle_alpha   90.00
_cell.angle_beta   90.00
_cell.angle_gamma   90.00
#
_symmetry.space_group_name_H-M   'P 1'
#
loop_
_entity.id
_entity.type
_entity.pdbx_description
1 polymer ?
#
loop_
_entity_poly.entity_id
_entity_poly.type
_entity_poly.pdbx_seq_one_letter_code
_entity_poly.pdbx_strand_id
1 'polypeptide(L)'
;MQHRFQPKKDYKEHVIYLRVRPEVNFERIQTRGRAEEMGVPLEYFCQLHQLLEDWLLKETDMPVTTIDAERPHHQVYADVLATVERLGL
;
A
#
# COMPACT_ATOMS: atom_id res chain seq x y z
N MET A 1 26.03 16.42 32.03
CA MET A 1 25.36 16.92 30.81
C MET A 1 24.46 15.82 30.28
N GLN A 2 23.13 15.99 30.40
CA GLN A 2 22.16 15.07 29.81
C GLN A 2 21.89 15.54 28.38
N HIS A 3 22.47 14.86 27.38
CA HIS A 3 22.01 15.02 26.00
C HIS A 3 20.71 14.23 25.85
N ARG A 4 19.58 14.92 26.03
CA ARG A 4 18.25 14.40 25.70
C ARG A 4 18.21 14.19 24.19
N PHE A 5 18.04 12.95 23.73
CA PHE A 5 17.64 12.67 22.36
C PHE A 5 16.33 13.40 22.08
N GLN A 6 16.36 14.39 21.20
CA GLN A 6 15.15 14.98 20.63
C GLN A 6 14.96 14.32 19.26
N PRO A 7 13.96 13.43 19.08
CA PRO A 7 13.68 12.92 17.75
C PRO A 7 13.34 14.11 16.84
N LYS A 8 14.00 14.21 15.68
CA LYS A 8 13.61 15.18 14.66
C LYS A 8 12.21 14.81 14.18
N LYS A 9 11.23 15.61 14.58
CA LYS A 9 9.79 15.35 14.43
C LYS A 9 9.21 16.01 13.18
N ASP A 10 9.96 15.95 12.07
CA ASP A 10 9.64 16.66 10.81
C ASP A 10 9.50 15.72 9.61
N TYR A 11 9.22 14.43 9.85
CA TYR A 11 8.79 13.54 8.77
C TYR A 11 7.28 13.70 8.59
N LYS A 12 6.88 14.10 7.38
CA LYS A 12 5.47 14.15 7.00
C LYS A 12 5.02 12.70 6.77
N GLU A 13 4.36 12.11 7.76
CA GLU A 13 3.85 10.74 7.68
C GLU A 13 2.68 10.70 6.67
N HIS A 14 2.85 9.95 5.58
CA HIS A 14 1.88 9.83 4.50
C HIS A 14 1.85 8.38 4.00
N VAL A 15 0.67 7.85 3.71
CA VAL A 15 0.52 6.48 3.18
C VAL A 15 0.18 6.54 1.69
N ILE A 16 0.92 5.79 0.88
CA ILE A 16 0.56 5.53 -0.51
C ILE A 16 -0.06 4.13 -0.56
N TYR A 17 -1.37 4.08 -0.80
CA TYR A 17 -2.12 2.83 -0.86
C TYR A 17 -2.25 2.35 -2.31
N LEU A 18 -1.55 1.27 -2.65
CA LEU A 18 -1.68 0.58 -3.93
C LEU A 18 -2.93 -0.31 -3.91
N ARG A 19 -4.05 0.23 -4.37
CA ARG A 19 -5.35 -0.42 -4.32
C ARG A 19 -5.53 -1.34 -5.53
N VAL A 20 -5.90 -2.58 -5.25
CA VAL A 20 -6.11 -3.63 -6.26
C VAL A 20 -7.25 -4.54 -5.78
N ARG A 21 -8.11 -4.99 -6.70
CA ARG A 21 -9.13 -5.98 -6.36
C ARG A 21 -8.50 -7.32 -5.92
N PRO A 22 -9.13 -8.03 -4.98
CA PRO A 22 -8.60 -9.29 -4.45
C PRO A 22 -8.41 -10.35 -5.54
N GLU A 23 -9.27 -10.40 -6.55
CA GLU A 23 -9.17 -11.35 -7.67
C GLU A 23 -7.91 -11.11 -8.51
N VAL A 24 -7.64 -9.84 -8.84
CA VAL A 24 -6.45 -9.46 -9.62
C VAL A 24 -5.17 -9.71 -8.82
N ASN A 25 -5.19 -9.44 -7.52
CA ASN A 25 -4.04 -9.73 -6.66
C ASN A 25 -3.79 -11.24 -6.54
N PHE A 26 -4.86 -12.02 -6.38
CA PHE A 26 -4.81 -13.47 -6.34
C PHE A 26 -4.21 -14.05 -7.62
N GLU A 27 -4.69 -13.64 -8.80
CA GLU A 27 -4.13 -14.06 -10.09
C GLU A 27 -2.63 -13.76 -10.21
N ARG A 28 -2.19 -12.58 -9.74
CA ARG A 28 -0.77 -12.19 -9.75
C ARG A 28 0.08 -13.05 -8.83
N ILE A 29 -0.44 -13.43 -7.67
CA ILE A 29 0.26 -14.31 -6.73
C ILE A 29 0.40 -15.71 -7.31
N GLN A 30 -0.68 -16.27 -7.87
CA GLN A 30 -0.65 -17.56 -8.55
C GLN A 30 0.34 -17.55 -9.72
N THR A 31 0.42 -16.44 -10.46
CA THR A 31 1.38 -16.27 -11.57
C THR A 31 2.83 -16.19 -11.08
N ARG A 32 3.10 -15.57 -9.91
CA ARG A 32 4.45 -15.51 -9.33
C ARG A 32 4.92 -16.88 -8.84
N GLY A 33 4.01 -17.75 -8.42
CA GLY A 33 4.28 -19.16 -8.14
C GLY A 33 5.19 -19.41 -6.93
N ARG A 34 5.17 -18.55 -5.91
CA ARG A 34 5.93 -18.77 -4.67
C ARG A 34 5.28 -19.91 -3.88
N ALA A 35 6.06 -20.93 -3.55
CA ALA A 35 5.55 -22.14 -2.89
C ALA A 35 4.80 -21.85 -1.58
N GLU A 36 5.25 -20.82 -0.84
CA GLU A 36 4.65 -20.38 0.42
C GLU A 36 3.28 -19.71 0.24
N GLU A 37 2.99 -19.15 -0.93
CA GLU A 37 1.76 -18.39 -1.21
C GLU A 37 0.67 -19.26 -1.91
N MET A 38 1.03 -20.42 -2.48
CA MET A 38 0.15 -21.27 -3.30
C MET A 38 -1.03 -21.91 -2.57
N GLY A 39 -0.99 -21.97 -1.23
CA GLY A 39 -2.06 -22.56 -0.40
C GLY A 39 -3.11 -21.55 0.09
N VAL A 40 -2.91 -20.25 -0.18
CA VAL A 40 -3.75 -19.19 0.37
C VAL A 40 -5.03 -19.04 -0.48
N PRO A 41 -6.24 -19.18 0.09
CA PRO A 41 -7.48 -19.08 -0.67
C PRO A 41 -7.82 -17.62 -1.05
N LEU A 42 -8.60 -17.43 -2.11
CA LEU A 42 -9.11 -16.12 -2.52
C LEU A 42 -9.82 -15.37 -1.37
N GLU A 43 -10.56 -16.10 -0.53
CA GLU A 43 -11.26 -15.54 0.63
C GLU A 43 -10.34 -14.76 1.58
N TYR A 44 -9.11 -15.24 1.78
CA TYR A 44 -8.12 -14.54 2.59
C TYR A 44 -7.77 -13.18 1.99
N PHE A 45 -7.62 -13.09 0.67
CA PHE A 45 -7.37 -11.83 -0.02
C PHE A 45 -8.56 -10.88 0.05
N CYS A 46 -9.79 -11.39 0.00
CA CYS A 46 -10.99 -10.59 0.19
C CYS A 46 -11.06 -10.00 1.61
N GLN A 47 -10.78 -10.81 2.63
CA GLN A 47 -10.72 -10.35 4.02
C GLN A 47 -9.62 -9.30 4.23
N LEU A 48 -8.42 -9.54 3.69
CA LEU A 48 -7.32 -8.58 3.76
C LEU A 48 -7.66 -7.27 3.03
N HIS A 49 -8.27 -7.34 1.84
CA HIS A 49 -8.72 -6.16 1.11
C HIS A 49 -9.71 -5.35 1.94
N GLN A 50 -10.71 -6.01 2.56
CA GLN A 50 -11.69 -5.33 3.41
C GLN A 50 -11.04 -4.63 4.60
N LEU A 51 -10.09 -5.28 5.29
CA LEU A 51 -9.34 -4.67 6.39
C LEU A 51 -8.54 -3.44 5.95
N LEU A 52 -7.92 -3.49 4.76
CA LEU A 52 -7.19 -2.34 4.21
C LEU A 52 -8.13 -1.19 3.82
N GLU A 53 -9.30 -1.50 3.24
CA GLU A 53 -10.31 -0.49 2.91
C GLU A 53 -10.86 0.19 4.17
N ASP A 54 -11.18 -0.58 5.20
CA ASP A 54 -11.68 -0.06 6.46
C ASP A 54 -10.61 0.81 7.14
N TRP A 55 -9.38 0.33 7.22
CA TRP A 55 -8.30 1.10 7.82
C TRP A 55 -7.94 2.36 7.02
N LEU A 56 -7.55 2.19 5.75
CA LEU A 56 -6.90 3.25 4.98
C LEU A 56 -7.87 4.26 4.37
N LEU A 57 -9.16 3.92 4.26
CA LEU A 57 -10.17 4.84 3.71
C LEU A 57 -11.14 5.39 4.75
N LYS A 58 -11.28 4.76 5.92
CA LYS A 58 -12.30 5.15 6.91
C LYS A 58 -11.74 5.49 8.29
N GLU A 59 -10.73 4.76 8.78
CA GLU A 59 -10.33 4.80 10.19
C GLU A 59 -9.01 5.54 10.46
N THR A 60 -8.18 5.77 9.44
CA THR A 60 -6.87 6.39 9.62
C THR A 60 -6.94 7.92 9.67
N ASP A 61 -6.20 8.51 10.62
CA ASP A 61 -5.95 9.96 10.71
C ASP A 61 -4.78 10.41 9.81
N MET A 62 -4.04 9.47 9.23
CA MET A 62 -2.93 9.77 8.33
C MET A 62 -3.46 10.13 6.93
N PRO A 63 -2.87 11.13 6.25
CA PRO A 63 -3.16 11.37 4.84
C PRO A 63 -2.82 10.14 4.00
N VAL A 64 -3.80 9.68 3.21
CA VAL A 64 -3.65 8.55 2.28
C VAL A 64 -3.81 9.04 0.84
N THR A 65 -2.90 8.62 -0.04
CA THR A 65 -3.09 8.73 -1.49
C THR A 65 -3.25 7.33 -2.07
N THR A 66 -4.40 7.09 -2.69
CA THR A 66 -4.72 5.81 -3.32
C THR A 66 -4.29 5.83 -4.78
N ILE A 67 -3.61 4.76 -5.23
CA ILE A 67 -3.21 4.55 -6.61
C ILE A 67 -3.82 3.24 -7.10
N ASP A 68 -4.40 3.26 -8.30
CA ASP A 68 -4.92 2.06 -8.96
C ASP A 68 -3.76 1.15 -9.40
N ALA A 69 -3.58 0.05 -8.68
CA ALA A 69 -2.54 -0.93 -8.93
C ALA A 69 -2.96 -2.03 -9.92
N GLU A 70 -4.15 -1.97 -10.51
CA GLU A 70 -4.55 -2.84 -11.62
C GLU A 70 -3.92 -2.43 -12.94
N ARG A 71 -3.51 -1.16 -13.06
CA ARG A 71 -2.79 -0.63 -14.22
C ARG A 71 -1.48 -1.41 -14.49
N PRO A 72 -0.97 -1.38 -15.73
CA PRO A 72 0.35 -1.92 -16.04
C PRO A 72 1.45 -1.33 -15.15
N HIS A 73 2.45 -2.16 -14.80
CA HIS A 73 3.53 -1.79 -13.88
C HIS A 73 4.17 -0.41 -14.17
N HIS A 74 4.44 -0.10 -15.44
CA HIS A 74 5.06 1.18 -15.81
C HIS A 74 4.17 2.40 -15.49
N GLN A 75 2.85 2.24 -15.52
CA GLN A 75 1.91 3.31 -15.18
C GLN A 75 1.79 3.48 -13.67
N VAL A 76 1.67 2.36 -12.92
CA VAL A 76 1.67 2.39 -11.45
C VAL A 76 2.95 3.04 -10.93
N TYR A 77 4.11 2.69 -11.51
CA TYR A 77 5.38 3.31 -11.16
C TYR A 77 5.39 4.82 -11.42
N ALA A 78 4.90 5.26 -12.59
CA ALA A 78 4.78 6.68 -12.90
C ALA A 78 3.85 7.43 -11.94
N ASP A 79 2.70 6.82 -11.58
CA ASP A 79 1.75 7.41 -10.64
C ASP A 79 2.34 7.54 -9.23
N VAL A 80 3.12 6.55 -8.79
CA VAL A 80 3.83 6.59 -7.50
C VAL A 80 4.88 7.70 -7.51
N LEU A 81 5.71 7.80 -8.56
CA LEU A 81 6.71 8.87 -8.67
C LEU A 81 6.06 10.26 -8.66
N ALA A 82 5.02 10.46 -9.47
CA ALA A 82 4.28 11.73 -9.50
C ALA A 82 3.67 12.06 -8.13
N THR A 83 3.23 11.04 -7.37
CA THR A 83 2.71 11.22 -6.01
C THR A 83 3.81 11.64 -5.03
N VAL A 84 4.97 10.98 -5.07
CA VAL A 84 6.13 11.31 -4.23
C VAL A 84 6.60 12.74 -4.50
N GLU A 85 6.77 13.11 -5.78
CA GLU A 85 7.16 14.47 -6.19
C GLU A 85 6.16 15.53 -5.71
N ARG A 86 4.85 15.28 -5.89
CA ARG A 86 3.79 16.19 -5.45
C ARG A 86 3.75 16.37 -3.93
N LEU A 87 4.10 15.33 -3.17
CA LEU A 87 4.10 15.37 -1.71
C LEU A 87 5.39 15.95 -1.12
N GLY A 88 6.44 16.11 -1.95
CA GLY A 88 7.76 16.57 -1.51
C GLY A 88 8.46 15.56 -0.61
N LEU A 89 8.24 14.26 -0.85
CA LEU A 89 8.82 13.13 -0.12
C LEU A 89 10.15 12.68 -0.74
#